data_AF-A0A9Q9EQ73-F1
#
_entry.id   AF-A0A9Q9EQ73-F1
#
_cell.length_a   1.000
_cell.length_b   1.000
_cell.length_c   1.000
_cell.angle_alpha   90.00
_cell.angle_beta   90.00
_cell.angle_gamma   90.00
#
_symmetry.space_group_name_H-M   'P 1'
#
loop_
_entity.id
_entity.type
_entity.pdbx_description
1 polymer ?
#
loop_
_entity_poly.entity_id
_entity_poly.type
_entity_poly.pdbx_seq_one_letter_code
_entity_poly.pdbx_strand_id
1 'polypeptide(L)'
;MSGSDTTPKDDSFFDQVKMSPIVTVPVPKTLTCLCKAISIEVTGQDQGTVLCHCNNCKQAAGSAFMDNHRFVESSLRIIRGGDHLREARNSGCPAQVSPTSQD
;
A
#
# COMPACT_ATOMS: atom_id res chain seq x y z
N MET A 1 -10.81 44.12 5.00
CA MET A 1 -9.50 44.06 4.32
C MET A 1 -9.48 42.80 3.47
N SER A 2 -10.12 42.85 2.31
CA SER A 2 -10.24 41.74 1.36
C SER A 2 -9.18 41.90 0.28
N GLY A 3 -7.97 41.39 0.54
CA GLY A 3 -6.95 41.29 -0.50
C GLY A 3 -7.29 40.09 -1.39
N SER A 4 -7.72 40.33 -2.61
CA SER A 4 -7.78 39.31 -3.65
C SER A 4 -6.35 38.98 -4.04
N ASP A 5 -5.87 37.79 -3.68
CA ASP A 5 -4.57 37.27 -4.12
C ASP A 5 -4.60 37.12 -5.64
N THR A 6 -3.88 37.99 -6.33
CA THR A 6 -3.80 38.06 -7.80
C THR A 6 -2.57 37.34 -8.33
N THR A 7 -1.90 36.50 -7.53
CA THR A 7 -0.77 35.71 -8.02
C THR A 7 -1.22 34.75 -9.15
N PRO A 8 -0.59 34.81 -10.34
CA PRO A 8 -0.79 33.81 -11.37
C PRO A 8 -0.30 32.46 -10.85
N LYS A 9 -1.18 31.45 -10.83
CA LYS A 9 -0.80 30.07 -10.52
C LYS A 9 -0.02 29.53 -11.72
N ASP A 10 1.29 29.44 -11.60
CA ASP A 10 2.15 28.82 -12.60
C ASP A 10 2.06 27.29 -12.46
N ASP A 11 0.96 26.71 -12.93
CA ASP A 11 0.72 25.26 -12.90
C ASP A 11 1.76 24.47 -13.75
N SER A 12 2.67 25.15 -14.45
CA SER A 12 3.78 24.61 -15.25
C SER A 12 4.82 23.84 -14.43
N PHE A 13 4.79 23.97 -13.10
CA PHE A 13 5.57 23.10 -12.21
C PHE A 13 5.11 21.63 -12.30
N PHE A 14 3.81 21.38 -12.42
CA PHE A 14 3.27 20.02 -12.45
C PHE A 14 3.53 19.31 -13.80
N ASP A 15 3.69 20.06 -14.89
CA ASP A 15 4.04 19.52 -16.22
C ASP A 15 5.46 18.91 -16.27
N GLN A 16 6.34 19.30 -15.34
CA GLN A 16 7.72 18.82 -15.27
C GLN A 16 7.88 17.57 -14.41
N VAL A 17 6.88 17.20 -13.61
CA VAL A 17 6.88 15.95 -12.84
C VAL A 17 6.42 14.81 -13.74
N LYS A 18 7.24 14.46 -14.73
CA LYS A 18 7.05 13.24 -15.52
C LYS A 18 7.31 12.03 -14.61
N MET A 19 6.25 11.54 -13.97
CA MET A 19 6.25 10.25 -13.27
C MET A 19 6.76 9.19 -14.23
N SER A 20 8.02 8.79 -14.04
CA SER A 20 8.60 7.69 -14.80
C SER A 20 7.79 6.43 -14.49
N PRO A 21 7.52 5.55 -15.47
CA PRO A 21 6.83 4.31 -15.19
C PRO A 21 7.65 3.54 -14.15
N ILE A 22 7.03 3.23 -13.01
CA ILE A 22 7.63 2.36 -12.01
C ILE A 22 7.74 0.98 -12.66
N VAL A 23 8.93 0.65 -13.15
CA VAL A 23 9.22 -0.69 -13.66
C VAL A 23 9.49 -1.58 -12.45
N THR A 24 8.45 -2.19 -11.88
CA THR A 24 8.59 -3.23 -10.85
C THR A 24 9.07 -4.52 -11.51
N VAL A 25 10.39 -4.69 -11.60
CA VAL A 25 10.98 -5.97 -11.96
C VAL A 25 10.62 -6.97 -10.84
N PRO A 26 10.02 -8.15 -11.16
CA PRO A 26 9.70 -9.17 -10.17
C PRO A 26 10.98 -9.80 -9.65
N VAL A 27 11.56 -9.17 -8.63
CA VAL A 27 12.67 -9.74 -7.86
C VAL A 27 12.09 -10.34 -6.60
N PRO A 28 12.43 -11.59 -6.25
CA PRO A 28 12.02 -12.20 -5.00
C PRO A 28 12.39 -11.30 -3.81
N LYS A 29 11.39 -10.88 -3.03
CA LYS A 29 11.59 -10.14 -1.77
C LYS A 29 11.22 -11.04 -0.60
N THR A 30 11.93 -10.92 0.51
CA THR A 30 11.57 -11.62 1.76
C THR A 30 11.01 -10.62 2.76
N LEU A 31 9.81 -10.90 3.27
CA LEU A 31 9.17 -10.16 4.36
C LEU A 31 9.34 -10.95 5.65
N THR A 32 9.66 -10.26 6.75
CA THR A 32 9.74 -10.86 8.09
C THR A 32 9.04 -9.98 9.09
N CYS A 33 8.37 -10.59 10.08
CA CYS A 33 7.89 -9.83 11.23
C CYS A 33 9.07 -9.43 12.13
N LEU A 34 8.89 -8.39 12.94
CA LEU A 34 9.98 -7.84 13.78
C LEU A 34 10.57 -8.87 14.76
N CYS A 35 9.74 -9.76 15.31
CA CYS A 35 10.21 -10.84 16.17
C CYS A 35 10.86 -12.01 15.40
N LYS A 36 10.86 -11.96 14.07
CA LYS A 36 11.38 -12.99 13.17
C LYS A 36 10.73 -14.35 13.39
N ALA A 37 9.47 -14.44 13.86
CA ALA A 37 8.75 -15.72 13.93
C ALA A 37 8.20 -16.16 12.56
N ILE A 38 7.93 -15.20 11.67
CA ILE A 38 7.31 -15.41 10.35
C ILE A 38 8.28 -14.95 9.26
N SER A 39 8.30 -15.68 8.13
CA SER A 39 9.00 -15.29 6.90
C SER A 39 8.13 -15.61 5.69
N ILE A 40 7.98 -14.65 4.78
CA ILE A 40 7.18 -14.76 3.55
C ILE A 40 8.06 -14.35 2.36
N GLU A 41 8.08 -15.16 1.32
CA GLU A 41 8.69 -14.85 0.03
C GLU A 41 7.64 -14.23 -0.90
N VAL A 42 8.01 -13.16 -1.59
CA VAL A 42 7.18 -12.42 -2.55
C VAL A 42 7.86 -12.47 -3.91
N THR A 43 7.27 -13.12 -4.89
CA THR A 43 7.85 -13.29 -6.24
C THR A 43 7.15 -12.44 -7.31
N GLY A 44 6.04 -11.80 -6.95
CA GLY A 44 5.17 -11.07 -7.89
C GLY A 44 5.52 -9.60 -8.03
N GLN A 45 4.88 -8.98 -9.03
CA GLN A 45 4.95 -7.54 -9.23
C GLN A 45 4.04 -6.82 -8.24
N ASP A 46 4.57 -5.74 -7.65
CA ASP A 46 3.78 -4.83 -6.83
C ASP A 46 2.76 -4.10 -7.70
N GLN A 47 1.48 -4.21 -7.34
CA GLN A 47 0.34 -3.60 -8.02
C GLN A 47 0.15 -2.13 -7.62
N GLY A 48 1.12 -1.57 -6.91
CA GLY A 48 1.20 -0.19 -6.53
C GLY A 48 0.96 0.03 -5.04
N THR A 49 1.63 1.05 -4.55
CA THR A 49 1.64 1.45 -3.15
C THR A 49 0.43 2.31 -2.80
N VAL A 50 -0.11 2.15 -1.60
CA VAL A 50 -1.21 2.96 -1.06
C VAL A 50 -0.85 3.45 0.33
N LEU A 51 -0.84 4.76 0.51
CA LEU A 51 -0.77 5.39 1.84
C LEU A 51 -2.17 5.39 2.47
N CYS A 52 -2.47 4.37 3.27
CA CYS A 52 -3.81 4.15 3.80
C CYS A 52 -4.03 4.84 5.16
N HIS A 53 -5.20 5.44 5.35
CA HIS A 53 -5.62 6.14 6.57
C HIS A 53 -6.83 5.49 7.27
N CYS A 54 -7.22 4.27 6.87
CA CYS A 54 -8.35 3.59 7.48
C CYS A 54 -8.05 3.17 8.93
N ASN A 55 -9.09 2.92 9.74
CA ASN A 55 -8.90 2.59 11.15
C ASN A 55 -8.07 1.32 11.36
N ASN A 56 -8.20 0.30 10.50
CA ASN A 56 -7.41 -0.93 10.60
C ASN A 56 -5.93 -0.66 10.36
N CYS A 57 -5.59 0.12 9.33
CA CYS A 57 -4.21 0.48 9.02
C CYS A 57 -3.59 1.35 10.12
N LYS A 58 -4.35 2.30 10.67
CA LYS A 58 -3.90 3.10 11.82
C LYS A 58 -3.62 2.24 13.05
N GLN A 59 -4.50 1.29 13.36
CA GLN A 59 -4.34 0.38 14.49
C GLN A 59 -3.16 -0.59 14.29
N ALA A 60 -3.02 -1.16 13.08
CA ALA A 60 -1.95 -2.09 12.76
C ALA A 60 -0.56 -1.40 12.81
N ALA A 61 -0.45 -0.18 12.29
CA ALA A 61 0.80 0.57 12.30
C ALA A 61 1.07 1.33 13.61
N GLY A 62 0.06 1.58 14.44
CA GLY A 62 0.17 2.50 15.58
C GLY A 62 0.45 3.95 15.13
N SER A 63 0.01 4.33 13.93
CA SER A 63 0.33 5.60 13.27
C SER A 63 -0.93 6.21 12.61
N ALA A 64 -0.84 7.45 12.15
CA ALA A 64 -1.91 8.11 11.39
C ALA A 64 -2.13 7.50 10.00
N PHE A 65 -1.10 6.86 9.44
CA PHE A 65 -1.13 6.21 8.14
C PHE A 65 -0.30 4.92 8.15
N MET A 66 -0.57 4.03 7.20
CA MET A 66 0.26 2.87 6.89
C MET A 66 0.55 2.83 5.39
N ASP A 67 1.82 2.64 5.05
CA ASP A 67 2.24 2.46 3.67
C ASP A 67 2.11 0.99 3.27
N ASN A 68 1.24 0.69 2.30
CA ASN A 68 0.90 -0.68 1.91
C ASN A 68 1.27 -0.95 0.46
N HIS A 69 2.07 -1.98 0.24
CA HIS A 69 2.29 -2.58 -1.07
C HIS A 69 1.22 -3.65 -1.35
N ARG A 70 0.79 -3.79 -2.61
CA ARG A 70 -0.29 -4.72 -2.98
C ARG A 70 0.25 -5.79 -3.92
N PHE A 71 0.17 -7.04 -3.50
CA PHE A 71 0.59 -8.20 -4.28
C PHE A 71 -0.59 -9.15 -4.49
N VAL A 72 -0.55 -9.94 -5.56
CA VAL A 72 -1.51 -11.04 -5.75
C VAL A 72 -1.18 -12.18 -4.79
N GLU A 73 -2.19 -12.86 -4.27
CA GLU A 73 -2.00 -13.92 -3.27
C GLU A 73 -1.10 -15.05 -3.79
N SER A 74 -1.25 -15.43 -5.06
CA SER A 74 -0.43 -16.46 -5.71
C SER A 74 1.06 -16.12 -5.80
N SER A 75 1.43 -14.87 -5.53
CA SER A 75 2.82 -14.41 -5.49
C SER A 75 3.45 -14.41 -4.10
N LEU A 76 2.68 -14.81 -3.08
CA LEU A 76 3.12 -14.88 -1.69
C LEU A 76 3.31 -16.34 -1.31
N ARG A 77 4.45 -16.65 -0.69
CA ARG A 77 4.75 -17.99 -0.18
C ARG A 77 5.25 -17.89 1.26
N ILE A 78 4.56 -18.54 2.19
CA ILE A 78 5.03 -18.66 3.57
C ILE A 78 6.23 -19.61 3.59
N ILE A 79 7.39 -19.09 4.03
CA ILE A 79 8.63 -19.86 4.15
C ILE A 79 8.76 -20.42 5.58
N ARG A 80 8.27 -19.70 6.59
CA ARG A 80 8.29 -20.13 7.99
C ARG A 80 7.22 -19.42 8.83
N GLY A 81 6.73 -20.10 9.87
CA GLY A 81 5.90 -19.52 10.93
C GLY A 81 4.42 -19.39 10.57
N GLY A 82 3.91 -20.22 9.67
CA GLY A 82 2.49 -20.19 9.27
C GLY A 82 1.53 -20.46 10.45
N ASP A 83 1.98 -21.22 11.44
CA ASP A 83 1.30 -21.49 12.71
C ASP A 83 1.23 -20.26 13.65
N HIS A 84 2.08 -19.26 13.43
CA HIS A 84 2.06 -17.98 14.15
C HIS A 84 1.18 -16.93 13.46
N LEU A 85 0.63 -17.21 12.28
CA LEU A 85 -0.26 -16.31 11.56
C LEU A 85 -1.70 -16.43 12.06
N ARG A 86 -2.37 -15.29 12.17
CA ARG A 86 -3.81 -15.20 12.45
C ARG A 86 -4.40 -14.15 11.54
N GLU A 87 -5.61 -14.40 11.05
CA GLU A 87 -6.37 -13.41 10.31
C GLU A 87 -7.01 -12.42 11.29
N ALA A 88 -6.76 -11.13 11.07
CA ALA A 88 -7.41 -10.05 11.80
C ALA A 88 -8.32 -9.28 10.84
N ARG A 89 -9.64 -9.42 11.04
CA ARG A 89 -10.66 -8.59 10.37
C ARG A 89 -11.29 -7.67 11.40
N ASN A 90 -11.21 -6.37 11.16
CA ASN A 90 -11.99 -5.38 11.88
C ASN A 90 -13.10 -4.85 10.98
N SER A 91 -14.26 -4.57 11.59
CA SER A 91 -15.52 -4.15 10.93
C SER A 91 -15.44 -2.84 10.12
N GLY A 92 -14.31 -2.13 10.17
CA GLY A 92 -14.13 -0.82 9.54
C GLY A 92 -13.43 -0.81 8.18
N CYS A 93 -13.08 -1.96 7.59
CA CYS A 93 -12.57 -2.02 6.22
C CYS A 93 -13.69 -2.55 5.32
N PRO A 94 -14.22 -1.75 4.38
CA PRO A 94 -15.08 -2.33 3.35
C PRO A 94 -14.26 -3.42 2.67
N ALA A 95 -14.86 -4.61 2.52
CA ALA A 95 -14.22 -5.73 1.84
C ALA A 95 -13.60 -5.20 0.54
N GLN A 96 -12.37 -5.65 0.25
CA GLN A 96 -11.72 -5.31 -1.02
C GLN A 96 -12.70 -5.66 -2.14
N VAL A 97 -13.31 -4.63 -2.73
CA VAL A 97 -14.18 -4.82 -3.88
C VAL A 97 -13.29 -5.36 -4.98
N SER A 98 -13.53 -6.60 -5.37
CA SER A 98 -13.01 -7.16 -6.61
C SER A 98 -13.29 -6.19 -7.77
N PRO A 99 -12.47 -6.14 -8.83
CA PRO A 99 -12.57 -5.13 -9.91
C PRO A 99 -13.86 -5.16 -10.76
N THR A 100 -14.94 -5.77 -10.30
CA THR A 100 -16.15 -6.05 -11.10
C THR A 100 -17.38 -5.24 -10.70
N SER A 101 -17.24 -4.13 -9.97
CA SER A 101 -18.40 -3.23 -9.76
C SER A 101 -17.97 -1.80 -9.43
N GLN A 102 -17.74 -1.01 -10.46
CA GLN A 102 -18.01 0.42 -10.47
C GLN A 102 -18.91 0.68 -11.69
N ASP A 103 -20.22 0.64 -11.46
CA ASP A 103 -21.21 1.39 -12.25
C ASP A 103 -21.43 2.75 -11.54
#